data_AF-A0A3D1M7K0-F1
#
_entry.id   AF-A0A3D1M7K0-F1
#
_cell.length_a   1.000
_cell.length_b   1.000
_cell.length_c   1.000
_cell.angle_alpha   90.00
_cell.angle_beta   90.00
_cell.angle_gamma   90.00
#
_symmetry.space_group_name_H-M   'P 1'
#
loop_
_entity.id
_entity.type
_entity.pdbx_description
1 polymer ?
#
loop_
_entity_poly.entity_id
_entity_poly.type
_entity_poly.pdbx_seq_one_letter_code
_entity_poly.pdbx_strand_id
1 'polypeptide(L)'
;RNIAIAMFSVPMKIGMMLGGAIAIYGLDAIGYQAGIQVTPVFQNHFMFLLGIIPSVLVLIGALITGIFYKLTDEKAAFYAEENAKKMREQMNTAKE
;
A
#
# COMPACT_ATOMS: atom_id res chain seq x y z
N ARG A 1 19.92 -2.53 5.77
CA ARG A 1 19.32 -2.31 4.42
C ARG A 1 18.30 -3.39 4.03
N ASN A 2 18.62 -4.68 4.14
CA ASN A 2 17.72 -5.76 3.69
C ASN A 2 16.41 -5.88 4.50
N ILE A 3 16.43 -5.61 5.82
CA ILE A 3 15.22 -5.69 6.66
C ILE A 3 14.20 -4.63 6.27
N ALA A 4 14.61 -3.38 6.01
CA ALA A 4 13.69 -2.31 5.62
C ALA A 4 13.03 -2.59 4.26
N ILE A 5 13.78 -3.13 3.29
CA ILE A 5 13.25 -3.53 1.98
C ILE A 5 12.32 -4.74 2.14
N ALA A 6 12.66 -5.70 3.00
CA ALA A 6 11.80 -6.84 3.31
C ALA A 6 10.48 -6.41 3.97
N MET A 7 10.53 -5.40 4.85
CA MET A 7 9.35 -4.87 5.53
C MET A 7 8.38 -4.16 4.57
N PHE A 8 8.86 -3.65 3.42
CA PHE A 8 7.97 -3.10 2.37
C PHE A 8 7.13 -4.17 1.69
N SER A 9 7.63 -5.41 1.60
CA SER A 9 6.92 -6.49 0.91
C SER A 9 5.67 -6.98 1.65
N VAL A 10 5.61 -6.80 2.97
CA VAL A 10 4.50 -7.27 3.81
C VAL A 10 3.22 -6.46 3.55
N PRO A 11 3.22 -5.11 3.66
CA PRO A 11 2.05 -4.30 3.29
C PRO A 11 1.60 -4.53 1.85
N MET A 12 2.54 -4.66 0.91
CA MET A 12 2.23 -4.91 -0.50
C MET A 12 1.46 -6.22 -0.70
N LYS A 13 1.88 -7.30 -0.04
CA LYS A 13 1.20 -8.60 -0.11
C LYS A 13 -0.21 -8.54 0.49
N ILE A 14 -0.38 -7.85 1.61
CA ILE A 14 -1.70 -7.63 2.24
C ILE A 14 -2.60 -6.84 1.29
N GLY A 15 -2.08 -5.75 0.69
CA GLY A 15 -2.80 -4.96 -0.29
C GLY A 15 -3.23 -5.76 -1.52
N MET A 16 -2.33 -6.59 -2.08
CA MET A 16 -2.67 -7.48 -3.19
C MET A 16 -3.72 -8.52 -2.82
N MET A 17 -3.63 -9.13 -1.64
CA MET A 17 -4.61 -10.11 -1.17
C MET A 17 -6.00 -9.48 -1.02
N LEU A 18 -6.08 -8.32 -0.35
CA LEU A 18 -7.34 -7.60 -0.15
C LEU A 18 -7.90 -7.07 -1.49
N GLY A 19 -7.05 -6.48 -2.33
CA GLY A 19 -7.45 -5.97 -3.64
C GLY A 19 -7.96 -7.09 -4.56
N GLY A 20 -7.29 -8.24 -4.57
CA GLY A 20 -7.75 -9.42 -5.32
C GLY A 20 -9.09 -9.96 -4.81
N ALA A 21 -9.29 -10.02 -3.49
CA ALA A 21 -10.57 -10.42 -2.91
C ALA A 21 -11.69 -9.44 -3.28
N ILE A 22 -11.45 -8.12 -3.17
CA ILE A 22 -12.42 -7.08 -3.55
C ILE A 22 -12.79 -7.20 -5.02
N ALA A 23 -11.83 -7.48 -5.90
CA ALA A 23 -12.12 -7.67 -7.32
C ALA A 23 -13.02 -8.89 -7.57
N ILE A 24 -12.71 -10.04 -6.97
CA ILE A 24 -13.48 -11.28 -7.19
C ILE A 24 -14.89 -11.18 -6.60
N TYR A 25 -15.01 -10.82 -5.32
CA TYR A 25 -16.31 -10.67 -4.68
C TYR A 25 -17.11 -9.51 -5.24
N GLY A 26 -16.41 -8.45 -5.69
CA GLY A 26 -17.01 -7.31 -6.34
C GLY A 26 -17.63 -7.66 -7.68
N LEU A 27 -16.96 -8.47 -8.49
CA LEU A 27 -17.49 -8.95 -9.76
C LEU A 27 -18.75 -9.80 -9.56
N ASP A 28 -18.74 -10.71 -8.59
CA ASP A 28 -19.91 -11.51 -8.22
C ASP A 28 -21.07 -10.61 -7.75
N ALA A 29 -20.79 -9.62 -6.90
CA ALA A 29 -21.79 -8.68 -6.39
C ALA A 29 -22.45 -7.80 -7.46
N ILE A 30 -21.73 -7.48 -8.55
CA ILE A 30 -22.30 -6.73 -9.69
C ILE A 30 -22.96 -7.65 -10.74
N GLY A 31 -23.06 -8.95 -10.45
CA GLY A 31 -23.73 -9.94 -11.31
C GLY A 31 -22.89 -10.37 -12.51
N TYR A 32 -21.56 -10.27 -12.44
CA TYR A 32 -20.69 -10.75 -13.51
C TYR A 32 -20.82 -12.27 -13.68
N GLN A 33 -21.08 -12.71 -14.91
CA GLN A 33 -20.98 -14.10 -15.31
C GLN A 33 -20.24 -14.18 -16.65
N ALA A 34 -19.61 -15.32 -16.93
CA ALA A 34 -18.94 -15.52 -18.21
C ALA A 34 -19.97 -15.43 -19.36
N GLY A 35 -19.69 -14.57 -20.35
CA GLY A 35 -20.54 -14.42 -21.54
C GLY A 35 -21.75 -13.48 -21.38
N ILE A 36 -21.84 -12.69 -20.30
CA ILE A 36 -22.91 -11.70 -20.17
C ILE A 36 -22.83 -10.64 -21.26
N GLN A 37 -23.99 -10.11 -21.65
CA GLN A 37 -24.03 -8.87 -22.41
C GLN A 37 -23.70 -7.69 -21.50
N VAL A 38 -22.74 -6.87 -21.92
CA VAL A 38 -22.36 -5.65 -21.20
C VAL A 38 -23.45 -4.61 -21.39
N THR A 39 -24.28 -4.43 -20.36
CA THR A 39 -25.29 -3.37 -20.32
C THR A 39 -24.67 -2.07 -19.77
N PRO A 40 -25.27 -0.89 -20.05
CA PRO A 40 -24.80 0.37 -19.46
C PRO A 40 -24.82 0.37 -17.92
N VAL A 41 -25.77 -0.34 -17.31
CA VAL A 41 -25.86 -0.50 -15.85
C VAL A 41 -24.67 -1.28 -15.31
N PHE A 42 -24.36 -2.43 -15.93
CA PHE A 42 -23.20 -3.23 -15.56
C PHE A 42 -21.90 -2.43 -15.74
N GLN A 43 -21.76 -1.70 -16.85
CA GLN A 43 -20.59 -0.86 -17.10
C GLN A 43 -20.38 0.19 -16.00
N ASN A 44 -21.45 0.85 -15.54
CA ASN A 44 -21.34 1.80 -14.44
C ASN A 44 -20.90 1.15 -13.13
N HIS A 45 -21.49 0.00 -12.77
CA HIS A 45 -21.08 -0.73 -11.57
C HIS A 45 -19.63 -1.22 -11.65
N PHE A 46 -19.22 -1.69 -12.82
CA PHE A 46 -17.85 -2.12 -13.09
C PHE A 46 -16.85 -0.96 -12.98
N MET A 47 -17.17 0.21 -13.54
CA MET A 47 -16.36 1.42 -13.40
C MET A 47 -16.29 1.90 -11.94
N PHE A 48 -17.37 1.75 -11.18
CA PHE A 48 -17.36 2.05 -9.76
C PHE A 48 -16.43 1.10 -9.00
N LEU A 49 -16.49 -0.20 -9.30
CA LEU A 49 -15.65 -1.23 -8.68
C LEU A 49 -14.16 -0.97 -8.91
N LEU A 50 -13.76 -0.64 -10.14
CA LEU A 50 -12.35 -0.46 -10.51
C LEU A 50 -11.82 0.96 -10.29
N GLY A 51 -12.69 1.96 -10.32
CA GLY A 51 -12.29 3.36 -10.19
C GLY A 51 -12.47 3.89 -8.78
N ILE A 52 -13.69 3.81 -8.25
CA ILE A 52 -14.05 4.48 -7.00
C ILE A 52 -13.50 3.74 -5.78
N ILE A 53 -13.64 2.41 -5.72
CA ILE A 53 -13.18 1.64 -4.55
C ILE A 53 -11.67 1.81 -4.31
N PRO A 54 -10.78 1.64 -5.31
CA PRO A 54 -9.34 1.86 -5.10
C PRO A 54 -9.02 3.31 -4.73
N SER A 55 -9.71 4.28 -5.34
CA SER A 55 -9.49 5.71 -5.05
C SER A 55 -9.81 6.04 -3.59
N VAL A 56 -10.90 5.50 -3.05
CA VAL A 56 -11.26 5.67 -1.64
C VAL A 56 -10.22 5.04 -0.71
N LEU A 57 -9.73 3.84 -1.04
CA LEU A 57 -8.68 3.18 -0.23
C LEU A 57 -7.39 3.99 -0.20
N VAL A 58 -6.97 4.54 -1.34
CA VAL A 58 -5.80 5.44 -1.44
C VAL A 58 -6.03 6.71 -0.64
N LEU A 59 -7.22 7.32 -0.73
CA LEU A 59 -7.57 8.52 0.01
C LEU A 59 -7.52 8.28 1.52
N ILE A 60 -8.06 7.16 2.00
CA ILE A 60 -7.97 6.77 3.42
C ILE A 60 -6.51 6.61 3.84
N GLY A 61 -5.69 5.93 3.02
CA GLY A 61 -4.26 5.80 3.27
C GLY A 61 -3.55 7.15 3.41
N ALA A 62 -3.80 8.06 2.45
CA ALA A 62 -3.24 9.40 2.44
C ALA A 62 -3.66 10.22 3.67
N LEU A 63 -4.93 10.15 4.07
CA LEU A 63 -5.44 10.82 5.27
C LEU A 63 -4.80 10.27 6.54
N ILE A 64 -4.69 8.94 6.67
CA ILE A 64 -4.05 8.31 7.83
C ILE A 64 -2.59 8.77 7.92
N THR A 65 -1.84 8.69 6.82
CA THR A 65 -0.43 9.09 6.82
C THR A 65 -0.25 10.58 7.04
N GLY A 66 -1.10 11.42 6.44
CA GLY A 66 -1.00 12.88 6.54
C GLY A 66 -1.34 13.41 7.93
N ILE A 67 -2.31 12.80 8.62
CA ILE A 67 -2.77 13.25 9.94
C ILE A 67 -1.94 12.63 11.06
N PHE A 68 -1.71 11.31 11.02
CA PHE A 68 -1.13 10.56 12.14
C PHE A 68 0.38 10.31 12.00
N TYR A 69 0.93 10.40 10.78
CA TYR A 69 2.36 10.15 10.52
C TYR A 69 3.11 11.43 10.14
N LYS A 70 3.08 12.42 11.05
CA LYS A 70 3.84 13.67 10.88
C LYS A 70 5.33 13.41 11.01
N LEU A 71 5.98 13.16 9.88
CA LEU A 71 7.44 13.14 9.79
C LEU A 71 7.93 14.59 9.74
N THR A 72 8.27 15.15 10.90
CA THR A 72 8.90 16.47 10.97
C THR A 72 10.36 16.38 10.51
N ASP A 73 10.88 17.46 9.94
CA ASP A 73 12.28 17.53 9.50
C ASP A 73 13.26 17.18 10.63
N GLU A 74 12.93 17.56 11.86
CA GLU A 74 13.70 17.24 13.06
C GLU A 74 13.75 15.74 13.36
N LYS A 75 12.63 15.02 13.21
CA LYS A 75 12.60 13.56 13.35
C LYS A 75 13.36 12.87 12.22
N ALA A 76 13.22 13.38 10.99
CA ALA A 76 13.96 12.86 9.85
C ALA A 76 15.48 13.01 10.03
N ALA A 77 15.94 14.17 10.51
CA ALA A 77 17.35 14.44 10.82
C ALA A 77 17.87 13.53 11.94
N PHE A 78 17.11 13.37 13.03
CA PHE A 78 17.45 12.45 14.12
C PHE A 78 17.67 11.01 13.62
N TYR A 79 16.72 10.47 12.85
CA TYR A 79 16.84 9.11 12.33
C TYR A 79 17.97 8.97 11.30
N ALA A 80 18.27 10.00 10.52
CA ALA A 80 19.38 9.99 9.58
C ALA A 80 20.74 9.91 10.29
N GLU A 81 20.92 10.69 11.36
CA GLU A 81 22.15 10.68 12.16
C GLU A 81 22.35 9.35 12.89
N GLU A 82 21.29 8.81 13.51
CA GLU A 82 21.34 7.53 14.21
C GLU A 82 21.63 6.35 13.27
N ASN A 83 21.06 6.36 12.06
CA ASN A 83 21.40 5.37 11.04
C ASN A 83 22.86 5.48 10.61
N ALA A 84 23.40 6.70 10.46
CA ALA A 84 24.81 6.91 10.10
C ALA A 84 25.78 6.49 11.22
N LYS A 85 25.41 6.64 12.50
CA LYS A 85 26.18 6.10 13.64
C LYS A 85 26.24 4.58 13.59
N LYS A 86 25.08 3.92 13.48
CA LYS A 86 24.99 2.45 13.39
C LYS A 86 25.77 1.88 12.20
N MET A 87 25.75 2.57 11.05
CA MET A 87 26.55 2.16 9.88
C MET A 87 28.05 2.22 10.15
N ARG A 88 28.53 3.25 10.86
CA ARG A 88 29.94 3.40 11.25
C ARG A 88 30.36 2.34 12.27
N GLU A 89 29.53 2.06 13.26
CA GLU A 89 29.77 1.01 14.25
C GLU A 89 29.86 -0.38 13.61
N GLN A 90 28.95 -0.69 12.67
CA GLN A 90 28.98 -1.95 11.89
C GLN A 90 30.23 -2.06 11.00
N MET A 91 30.71 -0.96 10.43
CA MET A 91 31.95 -0.96 9.64
C MET A 91 33.20 -1.22 10.50
N ASN A 92 33.19 -0.78 11.76
CA ASN A 92 34.32 -0.99 12.67
C ASN A 92 34.34 -2.42 13.21
N THR A 93 33.18 -3.00 13.55
CA THR A 93 33.08 -4.41 13.99
C THR A 93 33.35 -5.42 12.88
N ALA A 94 33.16 -5.05 11.61
CA ALA A 94 33.49 -5.92 10.46
C ALA A 94 34.99 -5.88 10.07
N LYS A 95 35.77 -4.97 10.67
CA LYS A 95 37.21 -4.83 10.44
C LYS A 95 38.07 -5.47 11.53
N GLU A 96 37.48 -5.82 12.67
CA GLU A 96 38.07 -6.66 13.72
C GLU A 96 37.81 -8.14 13.43
#